data_AF-A0AAU3VYF2-F1
#
_entry.id   AF-A0AAU3VYF2-F1
#
_cell.length_a   1.000
_cell.length_b   1.000
_cell.length_c   1.000
_cell.angle_alpha   90.00
_cell.angle_beta   90.00
_cell.angle_gamma   90.00
#
_symmetry.space_group_name_H-M   'P 1'
#
loop_
_entity.id
_entity.type
_entity.pdbx_description
1 polymer ?
#
loop_
_entity_poly.entity_id
_entity_poly.type
_entity_poly.pdbx_seq_one_letter_code
_entity_poly.pdbx_strand_id
1 'polypeptide(L)'
;MTAQEYDSQLLESVSVRRRRLRDAVLFGAQRQRRSLDERLGKVFAGIVVAAVLCAGCVGWSFVSHRLIGKSPYGSPVQPSSSPSVASSAR
;
A
#
# COMPACT_ATOMS: atom_id res chain seq x y z
N MET A 1 -4.36 50.58 20.70
CA MET A 1 -4.08 49.40 19.86
C MET A 1 -4.36 48.17 20.68
N THR A 2 -5.37 47.39 20.30
CA THR A 2 -5.84 46.21 21.04
C THR A 2 -4.94 45.03 20.73
N ALA A 3 -4.72 44.14 21.71
CA ALA A 3 -3.85 42.96 21.57
C ALA A 3 -4.24 42.06 20.37
N GLN A 4 -5.51 42.09 19.97
CA GLN A 4 -6.05 41.35 18.83
C GLN A 4 -5.37 41.68 17.48
N GLU A 5 -4.99 42.95 17.26
CA GLU A 5 -4.36 43.37 16.01
C GLU A 5 -2.91 42.84 15.91
N TYR A 6 -2.24 42.71 17.06
CA TYR A 6 -0.90 42.11 17.17
C TYR A 6 -0.92 40.61 16.89
N ASP A 7 -1.90 39.88 17.42
CA ASP A 7 -2.06 38.45 17.13
C ASP A 7 -2.40 38.20 15.66
N SER A 8 -3.20 39.10 15.06
CA SER A 8 -3.55 39.03 13.64
C SER A 8 -2.31 39.19 12.74
N GLN A 9 -1.43 40.15 13.05
CA GLN A 9 -0.15 40.32 12.35
C GLN A 9 0.82 39.14 12.55
N LEU A 10 0.85 38.56 13.76
CA LEU A 10 1.63 37.36 14.05
C LEU A 10 1.12 36.15 13.25
N LEU A 11 -0.19 35.95 13.20
CA LEU A 11 -0.80 34.85 12.45
C LEU A 11 -0.58 35.00 10.95
N GLU A 12 -0.70 36.20 10.40
CA GLU A 12 -0.37 36.45 8.99
C GLU A 12 1.09 36.09 8.69
N SER A 13 2.04 36.57 9.49
CA SER A 13 3.48 36.31 9.26
C SER A 13 3.86 34.82 9.39
N VAL A 14 3.32 34.12 10.39
CA VAL A 14 3.58 32.68 10.62
C VAL A 14 2.93 31.83 9.53
N SER A 15 1.73 32.19 9.08
CA SER A 15 1.04 31.48 8.00
C SER A 15 1.84 31.51 6.70
N VAL A 16 2.44 32.65 6.35
CA VAL A 16 3.30 32.80 5.16
C VAL A 16 4.58 32.00 5.30
N ARG A 17 5.23 32.02 6.47
CA ARG A 17 6.45 31.24 6.71
C ARG A 17 6.16 29.74 6.64
N ARG A 18 5.08 29.26 7.25
CA ARG A 18 4.64 27.87 7.15
C ARG A 18 4.31 27.48 5.72
N ARG A 19 3.66 28.36 4.96
CA ARG A 19 3.30 28.07 3.57
C ARG A 19 4.53 27.97 2.68
N ARG A 20 5.49 28.88 2.82
CA ARG A 20 6.79 28.81 2.11
C ARG A 20 7.61 27.58 2.50
N LEU A 21 7.58 27.19 3.78
CA LEU A 21 8.22 25.96 4.25
C LEU A 21 7.50 24.71 3.72
N ARG A 22 6.17 24.69 3.72
CA ARG A 22 5.38 23.59 3.15
C ARG A 22 5.59 23.48 1.65
N ASP A 23 5.59 24.59 0.94
CA ASP A 23 5.93 24.59 -0.47
C ASP A 23 7.36 24.10 -0.63
N ALA A 24 8.36 24.60 0.09
CA ALA A 24 9.74 24.07 0.02
C ALA A 24 9.89 22.59 0.45
N VAL A 25 9.02 22.05 1.30
CA VAL A 25 9.02 20.64 1.70
C VAL A 25 8.32 19.76 0.67
N LEU A 26 7.14 20.18 0.19
CA LEU A 26 6.37 19.49 -0.84
C LEU A 26 7.05 19.58 -2.21
N PHE A 27 7.83 20.65 -2.41
CA PHE A 27 8.42 20.99 -3.69
C PHE A 27 9.95 20.97 -3.69
N GLY A 28 10.62 20.84 -2.55
CA GLY A 28 12.05 20.54 -2.42
C GLY A 28 13.03 21.44 -3.20
N ALA A 29 14.33 21.24 -2.97
CA ALA A 29 15.32 21.61 -3.98
C ALA A 29 14.96 20.84 -5.26
N GLN A 30 14.85 21.49 -6.42
CA GLN A 30 14.36 20.92 -7.70
C GLN A 30 14.79 19.46 -8.02
N ARG A 31 15.94 19.02 -7.52
CA ARG A 31 16.46 17.65 -7.64
C ARG A 31 15.67 16.57 -6.87
N GLN A 32 15.06 16.94 -5.74
CA GLN A 32 14.25 16.03 -4.93
C GLN A 32 12.92 15.71 -5.64
N ARG A 33 12.31 16.67 -6.34
CA ARG A 33 11.06 16.45 -7.09
C ARG A 33 11.19 15.36 -8.15
N ARG A 34 12.20 15.45 -9.02
CA ARG A 34 12.43 14.41 -10.05
C ARG A 34 12.62 13.03 -9.44
N SER A 35 13.31 12.95 -8.31
CA SER A 35 13.56 11.68 -7.62
C SER A 35 12.30 11.13 -6.95
N LEU A 36 11.42 12.00 -6.44
CA LEU A 36 10.17 11.59 -5.83
C LEU A 36 9.13 11.20 -6.88
N ASP A 37 8.97 11.94 -7.98
CA ASP A 37 8.03 11.57 -9.05
C ASP A 37 8.40 10.22 -9.68
N GLU A 38 9.70 9.99 -9.92
CA GLU A 38 10.24 8.73 -10.45
C GLU A 38 10.05 7.54 -9.48
N ARG A 39 10.18 7.78 -8.17
CA ARG A 39 9.96 6.76 -7.13
C ARG A 39 8.48 6.53 -6.85
N LEU A 40 7.66 7.57 -6.86
CA LEU A 40 6.22 7.51 -6.69
C LEU A 40 5.56 6.76 -7.84
N GLY A 41 6.02 6.98 -9.08
CA GLY A 41 5.59 6.19 -10.24
C GLY A 41 5.89 4.70 -10.06
N LYS A 42 7.07 4.34 -9.54
CA LYS A 42 7.44 2.94 -9.23
C LYS A 42 6.59 2.33 -8.12
N VAL A 43 6.28 3.09 -7.07
CA VAL A 43 5.39 2.64 -5.98
C VAL A 43 3.98 2.43 -6.51
N PHE A 44 3.45 3.36 -7.29
CA PHE A 44 2.12 3.27 -7.87
C PHE A 44 2.01 2.08 -8.82
N ALA A 45 3.01 1.87 -9.67
CA ALA A 45 3.11 0.69 -10.51
C ALA A 45 3.15 -0.60 -9.68
N GLY A 46 3.91 -0.64 -8.58
CA GLY A 46 3.95 -1.77 -7.65
C GLY A 46 2.59 -2.07 -7.02
N ILE A 47 1.85 -1.04 -6.61
CA ILE A 47 0.48 -1.19 -6.06
C ILE A 47 -0.46 -1.79 -7.11
N VAL A 48 -0.40 -1.30 -8.35
CA VAL A 48 -1.22 -1.84 -9.45
C VAL A 48 -0.88 -3.30 -9.71
N VAL A 49 0.41 -3.66 -9.80
CA VAL A 49 0.85 -5.05 -9.98
C VAL A 49 0.40 -5.93 -8.82
N ALA A 50 0.55 -5.50 -7.57
CA ALA A 50 0.10 -6.24 -6.40
C ALA A 50 -1.42 -6.46 -6.39
N ALA A 51 -2.20 -5.44 -6.78
CA ALA A 51 -3.65 -5.55 -6.89
C ALA A 51 -4.06 -6.55 -7.98
N VAL A 52 -3.44 -6.49 -9.17
CA VAL A 52 -3.69 -7.43 -10.27
C VAL A 52 -3.31 -8.85 -9.88
N LEU A 53 -2.17 -9.06 -9.23
CA LEU A 53 -1.77 -10.38 -8.72
C LEU A 53 -2.75 -10.92 -7.69
N CYS A 54 -3.19 -10.09 -6.73
CA CYS A 54 -4.16 -10.49 -5.73
C CYS A 54 -5.50 -10.90 -6.38
N ALA A 55 -6.01 -10.07 -7.30
CA ALA A 55 -7.22 -10.38 -8.05
C ALA A 55 -7.07 -11.65 -8.92
N GLY A 56 -5.91 -11.83 -9.55
CA GLY A 56 -5.59 -12.99 -10.36
C GLY A 56 -5.55 -14.29 -9.53
N CYS A 57 -4.90 -14.27 -8.36
CA CYS A 57 -4.86 -15.42 -7.45
C CYS A 57 -6.25 -15.84 -6.98
N VAL A 58 -7.07 -14.88 -6.56
CA VAL A 58 -8.45 -15.16 -6.12
C VAL A 58 -9.30 -15.69 -7.29
N GLY A 59 -9.16 -15.11 -8.48
CA GLY A 59 -9.86 -15.55 -9.69
C GLY A 59 -9.46 -16.96 -10.12
N TRP A 60 -8.15 -17.28 -10.11
CA TRP A 60 -7.64 -18.62 -10.41
C TRP A 60 -8.15 -19.66 -9.42
N SER A 61 -8.26 -19.30 -8.13
CA SER A 61 -8.80 -20.18 -7.11
C SER A 61 -10.28 -20.51 -7.36
N PHE A 62 -11.07 -19.53 -7.83
CA PHE A 62 -12.48 -19.73 -8.19
C PHE A 62 -12.62 -20.61 -9.44
N VAL A 63 -11.85 -20.32 -10.50
CA VAL A 63 -11.81 -21.11 -11.74
C VAL A 63 -11.37 -22.54 -11.47
N SER A 64 -10.31 -22.74 -10.69
CA SER A 64 -9.82 -24.07 -10.34
C SER A 64 -10.88 -24.89 -9.61
N HIS A 65 -11.53 -24.30 -8.61
CA HIS A 65 -12.56 -24.99 -7.82
C HIS A 65 -13.85 -25.28 -8.62
N ARG A 66 -14.21 -24.45 -9.60
CA ARG A 66 -15.47 -24.59 -10.36
C ARG A 66 -15.31 -25.30 -11.71
N LEU A 67 -14.16 -25.22 -12.36
CA LEU A 67 -13.91 -25.74 -13.71
C LEU A 67 -12.90 -26.90 -13.76
N ILE A 68 -11.85 -26.88 -12.93
CA ILE A 68 -10.80 -27.94 -12.94
C ILE A 68 -11.24 -29.25 -12.27
N GLY A 69 -12.38 -29.25 -11.57
CA GLY A 69 -13.05 -30.48 -11.12
C GLY A 69 -13.41 -31.45 -12.26
N LYS A 70 -13.32 -30.99 -13.52
CA LYS A 70 -13.21 -31.84 -14.73
C LYS A 70 -11.79 -31.65 -15.31
N SER A 71 -10.84 -32.41 -14.75
CA SER A 71 -9.41 -32.53 -15.11
C SER A 71 -8.97 -31.96 -16.47
N PRO A 72 -7.83 -31.22 -16.49
CA PRO A 72 -6.79 -31.61 -17.44
C PRO A 72 -5.34 -31.73 -16.91
N TYR A 73 -4.99 -31.32 -15.69
CA TYR A 73 -3.61 -31.54 -15.16
C TYR A 73 -3.61 -31.87 -13.66
N GLY A 74 -2.91 -32.94 -13.31
CA GLY A 74 -3.08 -33.75 -12.10
C GLY A 74 -2.67 -33.15 -10.76
N SER A 75 -3.12 -33.88 -9.73
CA SER A 75 -2.92 -33.81 -8.27
C SER A 75 -2.00 -32.71 -7.71
N PRO A 76 -2.51 -31.84 -6.81
CA PRO A 76 -1.64 -31.10 -5.91
C PRO A 76 -0.99 -32.07 -4.91
N VAL A 77 0.34 -32.07 -4.87
CA VAL A 77 1.15 -32.81 -3.89
C VAL A 77 0.72 -32.37 -2.48
N GLN A 78 0.15 -33.30 -1.71
CA GLN A 78 -0.18 -33.11 -0.29
C GLN A 78 1.11 -32.81 0.51
N PRO A 79 1.21 -31.67 1.22
CA PRO A 79 2.15 -31.56 2.32
C PRO A 79 1.60 -32.41 3.48
N SER A 80 2.16 -33.59 3.67
CA SER A 80 1.88 -34.45 4.82
C SER A 80 2.37 -33.77 6.11
N SER A 81 1.46 -33.08 6.80
CA SER A 81 1.64 -32.70 8.21
C SER A 81 0.56 -33.39 9.03
N SER A 82 0.82 -34.64 9.42
CA SER A 82 0.05 -35.35 10.43
C SER A 82 0.71 -35.13 11.80
N PRO A 83 0.17 -34.30 12.70
CA PRO A 83 0.44 -34.49 14.11
C PRO A 83 -0.48 -35.62 14.58
N SER A 84 0.09 -36.80 14.74
CA SER A 84 -0.52 -37.90 15.48
C SER A 84 -0.76 -37.46 16.92
N VAL A 85 -1.92 -36.85 17.17
CA VAL A 85 -2.52 -36.78 18.50
C VAL A 85 -2.93 -38.21 18.85
N ALA A 86 -2.01 -38.92 19.49
CA ALA A 86 -2.27 -40.22 20.08
C ALA A 86 -3.39 -40.08 21.12
N SER A 87 -4.55 -40.59 20.72
CA SER A 87 -5.57 -41.24 21.53
C SER A 87 -5.94 -40.61 22.87
N SER A 88 -7.06 -39.89 22.82
CA SER A 88 -8.07 -39.95 23.86
C SER A 88 -8.51 -41.41 24.12
N ALA A 89 -8.77 -41.70 25.40
CA ALA A 89 -9.66 -42.74 25.96
C ALA A 89 -9.04 -44.00 26.59
N ARG A 90 -9.41 -44.13 27.88
CA ARG A 90 -9.45 -45.29 28.80
C ARG A 90 -8.20 -45.69 29.57
#